data_AF-A0AAX4PJV5-F1
#
_entry.id   AF-A0AAX4PJV5-F1
#
_cell.length_a   1.000
_cell.length_b   1.000
_cell.length_c   1.000
_cell.angle_alpha   90.00
_cell.angle_beta   90.00
_cell.angle_gamma   90.00
#
_symmetry.space_group_name_H-M   'P 1'
#
loop_
_entity.id
_entity.type
_entity.pdbx_description
1 polymer ?
#
loop_
_entity_poly.entity_id
_entity_poly.type
_entity_poly.pdbx_seq_one_letter_code
_entity_poly.pdbx_strand_id
1 'polypeptide(L)'
;MGVASSRGRDEMADAAGEPSAKRAKGDEAKEEEDPLVRRREEVIRLLERASAKGKVDARAKEELLSLCTRLEAKNEKNLTRLPPELWQKILDENVLQNDLLALAMTCRFFREKQKDLGWKLKTDLRTNHFLDLQERGKMASHSLGWFRWVCDTFEILPGYKWSWHPERVKGAVNEGNLVNYAAFQGCVEILRWLMEEKGWEPNKYTTDRAGMGGSVEVLEYVRGRGYKFDKWTCARAAQAGRLEALQYLRGLDPPCRWDSTTCSQAACRGHLQVLKWARSQDPPCPWIKSDCRWDASHCGKQHIVQWIDQQEDESDVEYREYSDSDSDRSYDSYGDEYF
;
A
#
# COMPACT_ATOMS: atom_id res chain seq x y z
N MET A 1 28.37 85.25 3.80
CA MET A 1 27.20 84.62 3.15
C MET A 1 27.24 83.16 3.57
N GLY A 2 26.51 82.75 4.60
CA GLY A 2 25.20 82.09 4.47
C GLY A 2 25.39 80.65 3.96
N VAL A 3 24.88 79.56 4.54
CA VAL A 3 23.89 79.33 5.59
C VAL A 3 24.19 77.95 6.18
N ALA A 4 23.76 77.77 7.43
CA ALA A 4 23.87 76.58 8.26
C ALA A 4 23.14 75.33 7.77
N SER A 5 23.45 74.24 8.48
CA SER A 5 22.51 73.32 9.15
C SER A 5 22.49 71.90 8.56
N SER A 6 22.54 70.82 9.33
CA SER A 6 22.95 70.54 10.72
C SER A 6 22.85 69.00 10.89
N ARG A 7 23.65 68.45 11.82
CA ARG A 7 23.39 67.25 12.64
C ARG A 7 23.15 65.91 11.90
N GLY A 8 23.83 64.80 12.19
CA GLY A 8 24.66 64.42 13.33
C GLY A 8 24.32 62.98 13.73
N ARG A 9 25.35 62.23 14.17
CA ARG A 9 25.31 61.08 15.12
C ARG A 9 24.63 59.78 14.62
N ASP A 10 25.14 58.56 14.83
CA ASP A 10 26.09 57.95 15.78
C ASP A 10 26.87 56.81 15.02
N GLU A 11 28.19 56.56 15.15
CA GLU A 11 28.97 56.01 16.29
C GLU A 11 28.38 54.67 16.81
N MET A 12 29.07 53.53 17.02
CA MET A 12 30.46 53.14 17.35
C MET A 12 30.56 51.61 17.09
N ALA A 13 31.68 51.04 16.59
CA ALA A 13 32.86 50.51 17.33
C ALA A 13 32.50 49.35 18.30
N ASP A 14 33.27 48.28 18.54
CA ASP A 14 34.62 47.81 18.23
C ASP A 14 34.64 46.32 18.68
N ALA A 15 35.19 45.37 17.91
CA ALA A 15 36.56 44.83 18.00
C ALA A 15 36.88 43.87 19.17
N ALA A 16 37.82 42.97 18.86
CA ALA A 16 38.54 41.98 19.69
C ALA A 16 37.93 40.56 19.75
N GLY A 17 38.65 39.48 19.46
CA GLY A 17 40.04 39.31 19.07
C GLY A 17 40.35 37.83 18.84
N GLU A 18 41.33 37.54 17.99
CA GLU A 18 41.98 36.23 17.97
C GLU A 18 42.99 36.13 19.13
N PRO A 19 43.33 34.89 19.53
CA PRO A 19 44.75 34.58 19.62
C PRO A 19 45.14 33.20 19.04
N SER A 20 46.00 33.26 18.02
CA SER A 20 47.26 32.52 17.82
C SER A 20 47.42 31.06 18.30
N ALA A 21 47.58 30.20 17.29
CA ALA A 21 48.74 29.32 17.03
C ALA A 21 49.19 28.29 18.10
N LYS A 22 48.96 27.00 17.80
CA LYS A 22 49.98 25.93 17.98
C LYS A 22 49.90 24.89 16.84
N ARG A 23 51.07 24.62 16.26
CA ARG A 23 51.40 23.56 15.30
C ARG A 23 50.92 22.16 15.73
N ALA A 24 50.41 21.37 14.79
CA ALA A 24 50.90 20.02 14.48
C ALA A 24 50.41 19.59 13.08
N LYS A 25 51.34 19.14 12.24
CA LYS A 25 51.11 18.40 11.00
C LYS A 25 50.87 16.92 11.34
N GLY A 26 50.09 16.23 10.49
CA GLY A 26 49.97 14.76 10.41
C GLY A 26 49.06 14.18 11.51
N ASP A 27 48.12 13.28 11.27
CA ASP A 27 47.98 12.31 10.20
C ASP A 27 46.49 12.08 9.89
N GLU A 28 46.25 11.66 8.65
CA GLU A 28 45.01 11.18 8.04
C GLU A 28 43.95 10.68 9.04
N ALA A 29 42.86 11.44 9.16
CA ALA A 29 41.61 10.90 9.69
C ALA A 29 41.15 9.81 8.72
N LYS A 30 41.44 8.54 9.05
CA LYS A 30 40.79 7.39 8.42
C LYS A 30 39.29 7.67 8.48
N GLU A 31 38.66 7.83 7.32
CA GLU A 31 37.20 7.77 7.22
C GLU A 31 36.78 6.46 7.90
N GLU A 32 36.22 6.58 9.10
CA GLU A 32 35.78 5.45 9.89
C GLU A 32 34.51 4.93 9.21
N GLU A 33 34.71 3.99 8.30
CA GLU A 33 33.67 3.29 7.55
C GLU A 33 32.48 2.95 8.47
N ASP A 34 31.27 3.39 8.07
CA ASP A 34 30.06 3.27 8.88
C ASP A 34 29.97 1.87 9.50
N PRO A 35 29.91 1.75 10.84
CA PRO A 35 29.86 0.46 11.52
C PRO A 35 28.78 -0.48 10.99
N LEU A 36 27.69 0.04 10.41
CA LEU A 36 26.64 -0.75 9.78
C LEU A 36 27.04 -1.24 8.38
N VAL A 37 27.73 -0.42 7.59
CA VAL A 37 28.28 -0.81 6.27
C VAL A 37 29.32 -1.91 6.46
N ARG A 38 30.27 -1.72 7.38
CA ARG A 38 31.28 -2.72 7.71
C ARG A 38 30.67 -4.05 8.19
N ARG A 39 29.62 -3.99 9.02
CA ARG A 39 28.89 -5.19 9.49
C ARG A 39 28.14 -5.89 8.36
N ARG A 40 27.48 -5.13 7.48
CA ARG A 40 26.80 -5.66 6.30
C ARG A 40 27.79 -6.38 5.39
N GLU A 41 28.95 -5.80 5.14
CA GLU A 41 29.99 -6.41 4.33
C GLU A 41 30.58 -7.68 4.96
N GLU A 42 30.75 -7.71 6.28
CA GLU A 42 31.23 -8.90 6.99
C GLU A 42 30.26 -10.07 6.85
N VAL A 43 28.95 -9.81 6.95
CA VAL A 43 27.91 -10.82 6.72
C VAL A 43 27.89 -11.28 5.26
N ILE A 44 28.00 -10.35 4.30
CA ILE A 44 28.07 -10.69 2.85
C ILE A 44 29.28 -11.58 2.55
N ARG A 45 30.48 -11.24 3.05
CA ARG A 45 31.70 -12.04 2.86
C ARG A 45 31.56 -13.45 3.43
N LEU A 46 30.90 -13.59 4.58
CA LEU A 46 30.65 -14.91 5.19
C LEU A 46 29.67 -15.75 4.36
N LEU A 47 28.63 -15.11 3.79
CA LEU A 47 27.67 -15.76 2.90
C LEU A 47 28.31 -16.19 1.56
N GLU A 48 29.15 -15.33 0.97
CA GLU A 48 29.89 -15.64 -0.27
C GLU A 48 30.86 -16.81 -0.08
N ARG A 49 31.59 -16.83 1.05
CA ARG A 49 32.49 -17.92 1.43
C ARG A 49 31.75 -19.24 1.67
N ALA A 50 30.53 -19.18 2.21
CA ALA A 50 29.68 -20.35 2.40
C ALA A 50 29.12 -20.88 1.06
N SER A 51 28.78 -19.99 0.13
CA SER A 51 28.27 -20.33 -1.22
C SER A 51 29.35 -20.97 -2.10
N ALA A 52 30.60 -20.50 -2.03
CA ALA A 52 31.72 -21.01 -2.83
C ALA A 52 32.14 -22.46 -2.52
N LYS A 53 31.69 -23.05 -1.40
CA LYS A 53 32.08 -24.41 -0.97
C LYS A 53 31.08 -25.52 -1.34
N GLY A 54 30.04 -25.23 -2.13
CA GLY A 54 29.19 -26.25 -2.77
C GLY A 54 28.34 -27.15 -1.84
N LYS A 55 28.49 -27.03 -0.53
CA LYS A 55 27.61 -27.55 0.53
C LYS A 55 27.61 -26.49 1.61
N VAL A 56 26.44 -26.10 2.12
CA VAL A 56 26.34 -25.21 3.28
C VAL A 56 27.02 -25.93 4.45
N ASP A 57 28.28 -25.61 4.67
CA ASP A 57 29.14 -26.18 5.70
C ASP A 57 28.48 -25.89 7.06
N ALA A 58 28.15 -26.92 7.82
CA ALA A 58 27.49 -26.78 9.13
C ALA A 58 28.25 -25.79 10.04
N ARG A 59 29.57 -25.70 9.84
CA ARG A 59 30.46 -24.75 10.49
C ARG A 59 30.20 -23.28 10.09
N ALA A 60 29.94 -23.00 8.82
CA ALA A 60 29.62 -21.63 8.39
C ALA A 60 28.27 -21.17 8.96
N LYS A 61 27.30 -22.10 9.07
CA LYS A 61 26.02 -21.85 9.75
C LYS A 61 26.22 -21.57 11.24
N GLU A 62 27.08 -22.33 11.91
CA GLU A 62 27.41 -22.14 13.34
C GLU A 62 28.16 -20.83 13.61
N GLU A 63 29.11 -20.47 12.75
CA GLU A 63 29.85 -19.20 12.84
C GLU A 63 28.92 -17.99 12.64
N LEU A 64 27.98 -18.08 11.69
CA LEU A 64 26.98 -17.04 11.46
C LEU A 64 26.00 -16.91 12.63
N LEU A 65 25.56 -18.04 13.21
CA LEU A 65 24.72 -18.07 14.42
C LEU A 65 25.43 -17.43 15.62
N SER A 66 26.72 -17.73 15.80
CA SER A 66 27.57 -17.13 16.84
C SER A 66 27.76 -15.62 16.64
N LEU A 67 27.97 -15.17 15.41
CA LEU A 67 28.05 -13.74 15.08
C LEU A 67 26.74 -13.03 15.42
N CYS A 68 25.60 -13.57 15.00
CA CYS A 68 24.27 -13.05 15.34
C CYS A 68 24.10 -12.95 16.86
N THR A 69 24.44 -14.00 17.61
CA THR A 69 24.32 -14.04 19.08
C THR A 69 25.17 -12.95 19.75
N ARG A 70 26.41 -12.72 19.29
CA ARG A 70 27.29 -11.66 19.81
C ARG A 70 26.76 -10.26 19.48
N LEU A 71 26.23 -10.06 18.27
CA LEU A 71 25.64 -8.80 17.87
C LEU A 71 24.36 -8.49 18.66
N GLU A 72 23.53 -9.51 18.89
CA GLU A 72 22.33 -9.42 19.74
C GLU A 72 22.69 -8.95 21.16
N ALA A 73 23.66 -9.59 21.81
CA ALA A 73 24.09 -9.21 23.16
C ALA A 73 24.64 -7.77 23.23
N LYS A 74 25.33 -7.32 22.19
CA LYS A 74 25.82 -5.94 22.09
C LYS A 74 24.68 -4.95 21.89
N ASN A 75 23.69 -5.29 21.07
CA ASN A 75 22.51 -4.44 20.84
C ASN A 75 21.65 -4.35 22.09
N GLU A 76 21.41 -5.45 22.80
CA GLU A 76 20.65 -5.49 24.06
C GLU A 76 21.23 -4.53 25.11
N LYS A 77 22.56 -4.50 25.27
CA LYS A 77 23.25 -3.58 26.18
C LYS A 77 23.10 -2.11 25.80
N ASN A 78 22.88 -1.81 24.53
CA ASN A 78 22.69 -0.44 24.04
C ASN A 78 21.21 -0.03 24.10
N LEU A 79 20.28 -0.94 23.79
CA LEU A 79 18.83 -0.69 23.78
C LEU A 79 18.26 -0.51 25.20
N THR A 80 18.85 -1.16 26.19
CA THR A 80 18.52 -0.99 27.63
C THR A 80 18.91 0.37 28.20
N ARG A 81 19.70 1.18 27.48
CA ARG A 81 20.11 2.53 27.91
C ARG A 81 19.10 3.62 27.55
N LEU A 82 18.16 3.32 26.66
CA LEU A 82 17.14 4.28 26.24
C LEU A 82 16.05 4.40 27.32
N PRO A 83 15.74 5.62 27.79
CA PRO A 83 14.63 5.85 28.72
C PRO A 83 13.29 5.37 28.13
N PRO A 84 12.34 4.87 28.95
CA PRO A 84 11.03 4.42 28.50
C PRO A 84 10.26 5.45 27.66
N GLU A 85 10.41 6.73 27.98
CA GLU A 85 9.73 7.86 27.32
C GLU A 85 10.26 8.09 25.90
N LEU A 86 11.54 7.83 25.68
CA LEU A 86 12.20 7.90 24.37
C LEU A 86 11.79 6.73 23.48
N TRP A 87 11.65 5.54 24.06
CA TRP A 87 11.05 4.40 23.37
C TRP A 87 9.62 4.70 22.93
N GLN A 88 8.81 5.26 23.82
CA GLN A 88 7.43 5.62 23.51
C GLN A 88 7.36 6.64 22.36
N LYS A 89 8.22 7.64 22.36
CA LYS A 89 8.30 8.64 21.29
C LYS A 89 8.80 8.07 19.94
N ILE A 90 9.81 7.21 19.95
CA ILE A 90 10.29 6.54 18.72
C ILE A 90 9.17 5.71 18.10
N LEU A 91 8.40 5.00 18.92
CA LEU A 91 7.38 4.08 18.46
C LEU A 91 6.06 4.76 18.07
N ASP A 92 5.65 5.79 18.80
CA ASP A 92 4.39 6.50 18.52
C ASP A 92 4.53 7.50 17.36
N GLU A 93 5.71 8.11 17.19
CA GLU A 93 5.92 9.17 16.20
C GLU A 93 6.67 8.72 14.94
N ASN A 94 7.53 7.69 15.02
CA ASN A 94 8.51 7.39 13.95
C ASN A 94 8.44 5.97 13.38
N VAL A 95 7.63 5.06 13.93
CA VAL A 95 7.53 3.67 13.44
C VAL A 95 6.07 3.31 13.23
N LEU A 96 5.65 3.12 11.97
CA LEU A 96 4.27 2.69 11.68
C LEU A 96 4.01 1.32 12.31
N GLN A 97 2.77 1.02 12.69
CA GLN A 97 2.41 -0.25 13.35
C GLN A 97 2.84 -1.50 12.55
N ASN A 98 2.94 -1.39 11.22
CA ASN A 98 3.43 -2.44 10.33
C ASN A 98 4.98 -2.58 10.36
N ASP A 99 5.70 -1.48 10.54
CA ASP A 99 7.16 -1.46 10.73
C ASP A 99 7.53 -1.91 12.15
N LEU A 100 6.68 -1.61 13.13
CA LEU A 100 6.83 -2.03 14.52
C LEU A 100 6.77 -3.55 14.65
N LEU A 101 5.96 -4.20 13.83
CA LEU A 101 5.90 -5.66 13.69
C LEU A 101 7.21 -6.24 13.10
N ALA A 102 7.78 -5.61 12.07
CA ALA A 102 9.05 -6.04 11.47
C ALA A 102 10.25 -5.77 12.40
N LEU A 103 10.25 -4.63 13.10
CA LEU A 103 11.26 -4.23 14.08
C LEU A 103 11.22 -5.12 15.32
N ALA A 104 10.02 -5.41 15.83
CA ALA A 104 9.81 -6.34 16.93
C ALA A 104 10.30 -7.76 16.63
N MET A 105 10.40 -8.13 15.35
CA MET A 105 10.68 -9.51 14.96
C MET A 105 12.06 -9.73 14.35
N THR A 106 12.80 -8.68 13.98
CA THR A 106 14.23 -8.74 13.65
C THR A 106 15.15 -8.49 14.87
N CYS A 107 14.58 -8.00 15.98
CA CYS A 107 15.29 -7.77 17.25
C CYS A 107 14.65 -8.61 18.37
N ARG A 108 15.35 -9.66 18.86
CA ARG A 108 14.87 -10.55 19.94
C ARG A 108 14.45 -9.76 21.19
N PHE A 109 15.24 -8.76 21.58
CA PHE A 109 14.95 -7.87 22.71
C PHE A 109 13.58 -7.17 22.58
N PHE A 110 13.24 -6.73 21.38
CA PHE A 110 12.00 -6.02 21.12
C PHE A 110 10.80 -6.97 21.15
N ARG A 111 10.98 -8.22 20.68
CA ARG A 111 9.99 -9.30 20.81
C ARG A 111 9.68 -9.64 22.27
N GLU A 112 10.71 -9.68 23.11
CA GLU A 112 10.56 -9.96 24.54
C GLU A 112 9.88 -8.80 25.25
N LYS A 113 10.25 -7.54 24.95
CA LYS A 113 9.55 -6.37 25.50
C LYS A 113 8.09 -6.25 25.06
N GLN A 114 7.76 -6.58 23.82
CA GLN A 114 6.38 -6.65 23.33
C GLN A 114 5.54 -7.68 24.11
N LYS A 115 6.15 -8.82 24.50
CA LYS A 115 5.51 -9.84 25.36
C LYS A 115 5.35 -9.36 26.80
N ASP A 116 6.40 -8.76 27.39
CA ASP A 116 6.37 -8.22 28.75
C ASP A 116 5.27 -7.17 28.93
N LEU A 117 5.06 -6.34 27.90
CA LEU A 117 4.06 -5.26 27.89
C LEU A 117 2.65 -5.75 27.53
N GLY A 118 2.46 -7.04 27.22
CA GLY A 118 1.17 -7.61 26.87
C GLY A 118 0.57 -7.09 25.54
N TRP A 119 1.42 -6.55 24.65
CA TRP A 119 0.95 -5.92 23.42
C TRP A 119 0.59 -6.98 22.36
N LYS A 120 -0.68 -7.04 21.99
CA LYS A 120 -1.13 -7.89 20.86
C LYS A 120 -0.86 -7.17 19.54
N LEU A 121 0.11 -7.69 18.77
CA LEU A 121 0.33 -7.30 17.38
C LEU A 121 -0.92 -7.70 16.58
N LYS A 122 -1.58 -6.72 15.98
CA LYS A 122 -2.73 -6.93 15.10
C LYS A 122 -2.28 -6.58 13.69
N THR A 123 -2.25 -7.58 12.81
CA THR A 123 -2.15 -7.33 11.36
C THR A 123 -3.56 -7.12 10.82
N ASP A 124 -3.91 -5.87 10.52
CA ASP A 124 -5.17 -5.57 9.85
C ASP A 124 -4.94 -5.46 8.34
N LEU A 125 -5.07 -6.59 7.64
CA LEU A 125 -4.99 -6.63 6.18
C LEU A 125 -6.36 -6.34 5.51
N ARG A 126 -7.31 -5.69 6.22
CA ARG A 126 -8.62 -5.35 5.62
C ARG A 126 -8.45 -4.27 4.56
N THR A 127 -9.11 -4.48 3.41
CA THR A 127 -8.87 -3.61 2.27
C THR A 127 -9.41 -2.20 2.39
N ASN A 128 -10.48 -1.98 3.15
CA ASN A 128 -10.95 -0.62 3.44
C ASN A 128 -9.89 0.18 4.21
N HIS A 129 -9.15 -0.49 5.11
CA HIS A 129 -8.05 0.14 5.83
C HIS A 129 -6.90 0.51 4.88
N PHE A 130 -6.57 -0.38 3.93
CA PHE A 130 -5.53 -0.09 2.94
C PHE A 130 -5.87 1.07 1.99
N LEU A 131 -7.13 1.15 1.53
CA LEU A 131 -7.63 2.29 0.76
C LEU A 131 -7.45 3.60 1.54
N ASP A 132 -7.92 3.63 2.78
CA ASP A 132 -7.82 4.82 3.63
C ASP A 132 -6.36 5.21 3.89
N LEU A 133 -5.46 4.23 4.07
CA LEU A 133 -4.03 4.48 4.21
C LEU A 133 -3.43 5.04 2.91
N GLN A 134 -3.82 4.51 1.76
CA GLN A 134 -3.30 4.94 0.46
C GLN A 134 -3.77 6.35 0.10
N GLU A 135 -5.06 6.66 0.30
CA GLU A 135 -5.62 8.02 0.12
C GLU A 135 -4.93 9.06 1.02
N ARG A 136 -4.49 8.65 2.22
CA ARG A 136 -3.75 9.51 3.16
C ARG A 136 -2.24 9.58 2.87
N GLY A 137 -1.74 8.89 1.85
CA GLY A 137 -0.31 8.78 1.53
C GLY A 137 0.50 8.04 2.60
N LYS A 138 -0.15 7.21 3.42
CA LYS A 138 0.43 6.47 4.56
C LYS A 138 0.56 4.97 4.32
N MET A 139 0.21 4.49 3.13
CA MET A 139 0.31 3.07 2.81
C MET A 139 1.79 2.68 2.65
N ALA A 140 2.29 1.86 3.57
CA ALA A 140 3.60 1.24 3.43
C ALA A 140 3.58 0.19 2.31
N SER A 141 4.55 0.26 1.41
CA SER A 141 4.88 -0.83 0.49
C SER A 141 5.80 -1.82 1.21
N HIS A 142 5.43 -3.10 1.26
CA HIS A 142 6.25 -4.13 1.90
C HIS A 142 7.12 -4.87 0.89
N SER A 143 8.34 -5.21 1.29
CA SER A 143 9.29 -5.94 0.43
C SER A 143 8.95 -7.44 0.35
N LEU A 144 9.52 -8.13 -0.64
CA LEU A 144 9.46 -9.60 -0.72
C LEU A 144 9.94 -10.28 0.59
N GLY A 145 10.94 -9.69 1.26
CA GLY A 145 11.42 -10.16 2.55
C GLY A 145 10.34 -10.16 3.64
N TRP A 146 9.48 -9.13 3.65
CA TRP A 146 8.34 -9.07 4.57
C TRP A 146 7.32 -10.18 4.27
N PHE A 147 7.00 -10.42 3.00
CA PHE A 147 6.06 -11.49 2.61
C PHE A 147 6.60 -12.88 2.99
N ARG A 148 7.89 -13.14 2.72
CA ARG A 148 8.57 -14.38 3.17
C ARG A 148 8.45 -14.54 4.67
N TRP A 149 8.79 -13.49 5.41
CA TRP A 149 8.71 -13.48 6.85
C TRP A 149 7.28 -13.74 7.38
N VAL A 150 6.24 -13.16 6.78
CA VAL A 150 4.85 -13.46 7.17
C VAL A 150 4.55 -14.95 6.98
N CYS A 151 4.94 -15.50 5.83
CA CYS A 151 4.72 -16.92 5.53
C CYS A 151 5.49 -17.86 6.45
N ASP A 152 6.67 -17.45 6.93
CA ASP A 152 7.51 -18.25 7.83
C ASP A 152 7.08 -18.10 9.31
N THR A 153 6.43 -16.98 9.66
CA THR A 153 6.09 -16.63 11.05
C THR A 153 4.68 -17.03 11.44
N PHE A 154 3.72 -16.86 10.52
CA PHE A 154 2.31 -17.08 10.81
C PHE A 154 1.86 -18.41 10.23
N GLU A 155 0.97 -19.08 10.95
CA GLU A 155 0.18 -20.16 10.34
C GLU A 155 -0.73 -19.54 9.27
N ILE A 156 -0.50 -19.92 8.02
CA ILE A 156 -1.27 -19.43 6.88
C ILE A 156 -2.39 -20.41 6.61
N LEU A 157 -3.63 -19.93 6.73
CA LEU A 157 -4.81 -20.74 6.42
C LEU A 157 -5.07 -20.76 4.90
N PRO A 158 -5.48 -21.90 4.35
CA PRO A 158 -5.68 -22.04 2.91
C PRO A 158 -6.82 -21.17 2.38
N GLY A 159 -6.65 -20.69 1.14
CA GLY A 159 -7.70 -19.98 0.40
C GLY A 159 -7.99 -18.55 0.89
N TYR A 160 -9.25 -18.11 0.75
CA TYR A 160 -9.70 -16.75 1.09
C TYR A 160 -11.02 -16.79 1.86
N LYS A 161 -11.09 -16.09 3.01
CA LYS A 161 -12.32 -15.94 3.80
C LYS A 161 -12.72 -14.46 3.93
N TRP A 162 -13.93 -14.16 3.49
CA TRP A 162 -14.56 -12.83 3.62
C TRP A 162 -14.72 -12.38 5.06
N SER A 163 -14.85 -11.07 5.24
CA SER A 163 -14.92 -10.47 6.57
C SER A 163 -16.05 -10.97 7.46
N TRP A 164 -17.16 -11.39 6.87
CA TRP A 164 -18.37 -11.89 7.52
C TRP A 164 -18.49 -13.43 7.48
N HIS A 165 -17.51 -14.13 6.91
CA HIS A 165 -17.57 -15.59 6.82
C HIS A 165 -17.55 -16.18 8.25
N PRO A 166 -18.49 -17.07 8.61
CA PRO A 166 -18.63 -17.57 9.98
C PRO A 166 -17.37 -18.29 10.49
N GLU A 167 -16.66 -18.96 9.60
CA GLU A 167 -15.39 -19.64 9.91
C GLU A 167 -14.14 -18.74 9.85
N ARG A 168 -14.31 -17.41 9.69
CA ARG A 168 -13.15 -16.51 9.65
C ARG A 168 -12.60 -16.34 11.06
N VAL A 169 -11.41 -16.88 11.29
CA VAL A 169 -10.67 -16.65 12.53
C VAL A 169 -10.15 -15.21 12.54
N LYS A 170 -10.55 -14.45 13.57
CA LYS A 170 -10.12 -13.04 13.73
C LYS A 170 -8.61 -12.97 13.93
N GLY A 171 -7.92 -12.25 13.04
CA GLY A 171 -6.47 -12.10 13.08
C GLY A 171 -5.69 -13.20 12.34
N ALA A 172 -6.37 -14.18 11.75
CA ALA A 172 -5.70 -15.17 10.92
C ALA A 172 -5.32 -14.61 9.55
N VAL A 173 -4.13 -15.03 9.09
CA VAL A 173 -3.65 -14.73 7.74
C VAL A 173 -4.06 -15.88 6.83
N ASN A 174 -4.61 -15.55 5.66
CA ASN A 174 -5.01 -16.56 4.68
C ASN A 174 -4.20 -16.33 3.39
N GLU A 175 -3.89 -17.39 2.66
CA GLU A 175 -3.10 -17.36 1.42
C GLU A 175 -3.65 -16.31 0.45
N GLY A 176 -4.96 -16.36 0.20
CA GLY A 176 -5.65 -15.44 -0.70
C GLY A 176 -5.65 -13.98 -0.22
N ASN A 177 -5.50 -13.72 1.09
CA ASN A 177 -5.35 -12.35 1.58
C ASN A 177 -3.97 -11.78 1.22
N LEU A 178 -2.92 -12.59 1.29
CA LEU A 178 -1.57 -12.18 0.92
C LEU A 178 -1.43 -11.98 -0.59
N VAL A 179 -2.02 -12.87 -1.39
CA VAL A 179 -2.10 -12.70 -2.86
C VAL A 179 -2.85 -11.43 -3.22
N ASN A 180 -4.00 -11.19 -2.60
CA ASN A 180 -4.78 -9.96 -2.78
C ASN A 180 -4.00 -8.71 -2.35
N TYR A 181 -3.20 -8.81 -1.28
CA TYR A 181 -2.38 -7.70 -0.81
C TYR A 181 -1.23 -7.37 -1.77
N ALA A 182 -0.53 -8.39 -2.27
CA ALA A 182 0.52 -8.21 -3.27
C ALA A 182 -0.03 -7.60 -4.57
N ALA A 183 -1.21 -8.04 -5.01
CA ALA A 183 -1.91 -7.48 -6.15
C ALA A 183 -2.27 -6.00 -5.96
N PHE A 184 -2.79 -5.66 -4.78
CA PHE A 184 -3.11 -4.28 -4.43
C PHE A 184 -1.87 -3.38 -4.35
N GLN A 185 -0.76 -3.88 -3.80
CA GLN A 185 0.49 -3.12 -3.73
C GLN A 185 1.11 -2.88 -5.11
N GLY A 186 0.76 -3.70 -6.12
CA GLY A 186 1.27 -3.54 -7.48
C GLY A 186 2.64 -4.19 -7.71
N CYS A 187 3.05 -5.17 -6.89
CA CYS A 187 4.37 -5.79 -7.00
C CYS A 187 4.31 -7.17 -7.68
N VAL A 188 4.67 -7.20 -8.97
CA VAL A 188 4.70 -8.43 -9.79
C VAL A 188 5.69 -9.46 -9.24
N GLU A 189 6.83 -9.04 -8.70
CA GLU A 189 7.83 -9.95 -8.10
C GLU A 189 7.22 -10.76 -6.94
N ILE A 190 6.47 -10.10 -6.05
CA ILE A 190 5.84 -10.75 -4.91
C ILE A 190 4.70 -11.67 -5.36
N LEU A 191 3.88 -11.22 -6.32
CA LEU A 191 2.84 -12.09 -6.89
C LEU A 191 3.43 -13.32 -7.55
N ARG A 192 4.52 -13.17 -8.29
CA ARG A 192 5.24 -14.28 -8.89
C ARG A 192 5.71 -15.26 -7.83
N TRP A 193 6.35 -14.77 -6.78
CA TRP A 193 6.79 -15.59 -5.68
C TRP A 193 5.64 -16.37 -5.02
N LEU A 194 4.53 -15.70 -4.70
CA LEU A 194 3.36 -16.33 -4.07
C LEU A 194 2.72 -17.39 -4.98
N MET A 195 2.63 -17.13 -6.28
CA MET A 195 1.95 -18.02 -7.22
C MET A 195 2.83 -19.17 -7.69
N GLU A 196 4.12 -18.94 -7.94
CA GLU A 196 5.04 -19.93 -8.52
C GLU A 196 5.72 -20.78 -7.43
N GLU A 197 6.26 -20.15 -6.39
CA GLU A 197 7.02 -20.88 -5.37
C GLU A 197 6.11 -21.47 -4.28
N LYS A 198 5.08 -20.74 -3.87
CA LYS A 198 4.13 -21.24 -2.85
C LYS A 198 2.94 -21.99 -3.45
N GLY A 199 2.68 -21.84 -4.75
CA GLY A 199 1.54 -22.47 -5.41
C GLY A 199 0.18 -21.89 -4.98
N TRP A 200 0.15 -20.64 -4.51
CA TRP A 200 -1.08 -20.01 -4.04
C TRP A 200 -1.83 -19.35 -5.18
N GLU A 201 -3.03 -19.87 -5.43
CA GLU A 201 -3.87 -19.42 -6.53
C GLU A 201 -4.59 -18.10 -6.20
N PRO A 202 -4.56 -17.11 -7.12
CA PRO A 202 -5.46 -15.97 -7.13
C PRO A 202 -6.92 -16.40 -7.02
N ASN A 203 -7.68 -15.58 -6.30
CA ASN A 203 -9.12 -15.69 -6.25
C ASN A 203 -9.74 -14.55 -7.08
N LYS A 204 -11.06 -14.58 -7.27
CA LYS A 204 -11.77 -13.54 -8.03
C LYS A 204 -11.59 -12.12 -7.49
N TYR A 205 -11.13 -11.95 -6.24
CA TYR A 205 -10.85 -10.62 -5.67
C TYR A 205 -9.43 -10.14 -5.95
N THR A 206 -8.54 -11.01 -6.42
CA THR A 206 -7.16 -10.64 -6.74
C THR A 206 -7.13 -9.65 -7.91
N THR A 207 -7.94 -9.90 -8.94
CA THR A 207 -8.12 -8.98 -10.08
C THR A 207 -8.72 -7.65 -9.63
N ASP A 208 -9.73 -7.68 -8.75
CA ASP A 208 -10.31 -6.48 -8.16
C ASP A 208 -9.28 -5.66 -7.39
N ARG A 209 -8.41 -6.35 -6.62
CA ARG A 209 -7.32 -5.71 -5.87
C ARG A 209 -6.26 -5.13 -6.79
N ALA A 210 -5.90 -5.82 -7.87
CA ALA A 210 -4.99 -5.30 -8.89
C ALA A 210 -5.55 -4.02 -9.52
N GLY A 211 -6.84 -4.03 -9.92
CA GLY A 211 -7.51 -2.84 -10.47
C GLY A 211 -7.51 -1.69 -9.48
N MET A 212 -7.81 -1.96 -8.20
CA MET A 212 -7.77 -0.98 -7.13
C MET A 212 -6.37 -0.42 -6.85
N GLY A 213 -5.34 -1.28 -6.92
CA GLY A 213 -3.94 -0.90 -6.74
C GLY A 213 -3.43 -0.01 -7.87
N GLY A 214 -3.95 -0.23 -9.08
CA GLY A 214 -3.69 0.61 -10.26
C GLY A 214 -2.45 0.25 -11.05
N SER A 215 -1.72 -0.79 -10.66
CA SER A 215 -0.53 -1.25 -11.39
C SER A 215 -0.94 -2.01 -12.64
N VAL A 216 -0.70 -1.38 -13.81
CA VAL A 216 -0.95 -2.00 -15.12
C VAL A 216 -0.09 -3.26 -15.31
N GLU A 217 1.15 -3.25 -14.82
CA GLU A 217 2.04 -4.41 -14.88
C GLU A 217 1.45 -5.63 -14.15
N VAL A 218 0.84 -5.43 -12.97
CA VAL A 218 0.14 -6.50 -12.26
C VAL A 218 -1.08 -6.98 -13.03
N LEU A 219 -1.85 -6.06 -13.63
CA LEU A 219 -3.01 -6.41 -14.45
C LEU A 219 -2.59 -7.23 -15.69
N GLU A 220 -1.52 -6.84 -16.38
CA GLU A 220 -0.94 -7.63 -17.47
C GLU A 220 -0.47 -9.00 -17.01
N TYR A 221 0.21 -9.06 -15.87
CA TYR A 221 0.71 -10.31 -15.30
C TYR A 221 -0.42 -11.31 -14.97
N VAL A 222 -1.49 -10.87 -14.29
CA VAL A 222 -2.62 -11.77 -13.97
C VAL A 222 -3.40 -12.14 -15.23
N ARG A 223 -3.58 -11.22 -16.19
CA ARG A 223 -4.23 -11.53 -17.48
C ARG A 223 -3.44 -12.55 -18.28
N GLY A 224 -2.11 -12.42 -18.34
CA GLY A 224 -1.22 -13.35 -19.04
C GLY A 224 -1.30 -14.78 -18.52
N ARG A 225 -1.78 -14.97 -17.29
CA ARG A 225 -2.06 -16.28 -16.69
C ARG A 225 -3.48 -16.79 -16.88
N GLY A 226 -4.33 -16.06 -17.59
CA GLY A 226 -5.70 -16.46 -17.92
C GLY A 226 -6.76 -16.02 -16.90
N TYR A 227 -6.41 -15.22 -15.89
CA TYR A 227 -7.42 -14.63 -15.00
C TYR A 227 -8.19 -13.54 -15.75
N LYS A 228 -9.52 -13.56 -15.59
CA LYS A 228 -10.43 -12.65 -16.27
C LYS A 228 -10.79 -11.47 -15.38
N PHE A 229 -10.94 -10.31 -15.99
CA PHE A 229 -11.48 -9.11 -15.34
C PHE A 229 -12.99 -9.05 -15.50
N ASP A 230 -13.64 -8.46 -14.52
CA ASP A 230 -15.08 -8.21 -14.55
C ASP A 230 -15.39 -6.75 -14.20
N LYS A 231 -16.69 -6.43 -14.13
CA LYS A 231 -17.17 -5.09 -13.80
C LYS A 231 -16.70 -4.59 -12.44
N TRP A 232 -16.41 -5.48 -11.50
CA TRP A 232 -15.91 -5.10 -10.18
C TRP A 232 -14.47 -4.63 -10.26
N THR A 233 -13.65 -5.20 -11.14
CA THR A 233 -12.29 -4.73 -11.37
C THR A 233 -12.28 -3.27 -11.83
N CYS A 234 -13.15 -2.91 -12.79
CA CYS A 234 -13.35 -1.51 -13.22
C CYS A 234 -13.88 -0.64 -12.07
N ALA A 235 -14.91 -1.09 -11.35
CA ALA A 235 -15.48 -0.33 -10.25
C ALA A 235 -14.47 -0.09 -9.12
N ARG A 236 -13.57 -1.03 -8.84
CA ARG A 236 -12.49 -0.88 -7.85
C ARG A 236 -11.39 0.07 -8.31
N ALA A 237 -11.00 0.01 -9.59
CA ALA A 237 -10.07 0.98 -10.16
C ALA A 237 -10.65 2.40 -10.09
N ALA A 238 -11.93 2.57 -10.41
CA ALA A 238 -12.65 3.83 -10.31
C ALA A 238 -12.77 4.32 -8.86
N GLN A 239 -13.07 3.42 -7.92
CA GLN A 239 -13.11 3.71 -6.49
C GLN A 239 -11.78 4.27 -5.95
N ALA A 240 -10.65 3.77 -6.45
CA ALA A 240 -9.32 4.19 -6.02
C ALA A 240 -8.71 5.30 -6.92
N GLY A 241 -9.46 5.82 -7.88
CA GLY A 241 -9.01 6.90 -8.77
C GLY A 241 -7.93 6.47 -9.77
N ARG A 242 -7.82 5.18 -10.08
CA ARG A 242 -6.78 4.60 -10.96
C ARG A 242 -7.17 4.73 -12.42
N LEU A 243 -7.00 5.93 -12.98
CA LEU A 243 -7.38 6.22 -14.36
C LEU A 243 -6.58 5.39 -15.37
N GLU A 244 -5.27 5.21 -15.16
CA GLU A 244 -4.40 4.45 -16.05
C GLU A 244 -4.81 2.97 -16.11
N ALA A 245 -5.16 2.40 -14.95
CA ALA A 245 -5.68 1.04 -14.89
C ALA A 245 -7.02 0.89 -15.61
N LEU A 246 -7.93 1.87 -15.48
CA LEU A 246 -9.19 1.89 -16.22
C LEU A 246 -8.97 1.99 -17.74
N GLN A 247 -8.04 2.83 -18.18
CA GLN A 247 -7.67 2.95 -19.59
C GLN A 247 -7.13 1.63 -20.14
N TYR A 248 -6.25 0.97 -19.40
CA TYR A 248 -5.76 -0.36 -19.75
C TYR A 248 -6.90 -1.38 -19.84
N LEU A 249 -7.77 -1.45 -18.83
CA LEU A 249 -8.90 -2.39 -18.80
C LEU A 249 -9.90 -2.16 -19.95
N ARG A 250 -10.07 -0.90 -20.36
CA ARG A 250 -10.94 -0.53 -21.48
C ARG A 250 -10.31 -0.81 -22.85
N GLY A 251 -8.99 -0.76 -22.95
CA GLY A 251 -8.24 -1.09 -24.17
C GLY A 251 -8.07 -2.58 -24.46
N LEU A 252 -8.63 -3.47 -23.62
CA LEU A 252 -8.60 -4.92 -23.83
C LEU A 252 -9.49 -5.36 -25.01
N ASP A 253 -9.21 -6.55 -25.55
CA ASP A 253 -10.07 -7.22 -26.54
C ASP A 253 -10.50 -8.62 -26.02
N PRO A 254 -11.79 -8.81 -25.67
CA PRO A 254 -12.84 -7.79 -25.59
C PRO A 254 -12.61 -6.82 -24.41
N PRO A 255 -13.13 -5.58 -24.47
CA PRO A 255 -13.01 -4.62 -23.38
C PRO A 255 -13.58 -5.14 -22.07
N CYS A 256 -12.93 -4.83 -20.95
CA CYS A 256 -13.48 -5.16 -19.65
C CYS A 256 -14.86 -4.52 -19.48
N ARG A 257 -15.83 -5.30 -19.02
CA ARG A 257 -17.17 -4.81 -18.74
C ARG A 257 -17.12 -3.78 -17.62
N TRP A 258 -18.03 -2.82 -17.66
CA TRP A 258 -18.27 -1.82 -16.63
C TRP A 258 -19.77 -1.54 -16.54
N ASP A 259 -20.20 -0.96 -15.43
CA ASP A 259 -21.59 -0.57 -15.18
C ASP A 259 -21.68 0.72 -14.35
N SER A 260 -22.90 1.15 -14.02
CA SER A 260 -23.17 2.36 -13.22
C SER A 260 -22.43 2.41 -11.88
N THR A 261 -22.07 1.26 -11.31
CA THR A 261 -21.24 1.18 -10.10
C THR A 261 -19.87 1.82 -10.30
N THR A 262 -19.33 1.80 -11.51
CA THR A 262 -18.02 2.39 -11.83
C THR A 262 -18.04 3.91 -11.61
N CYS A 263 -19.07 4.57 -12.15
CA CYS A 263 -19.28 6.01 -11.95
C CYS A 263 -19.67 6.34 -10.51
N SER A 264 -20.58 5.57 -9.90
CA SER A 264 -21.01 5.74 -8.51
C SER A 264 -19.82 5.69 -7.53
N GLN A 265 -18.91 4.71 -7.68
CA GLN A 265 -17.73 4.59 -6.82
C GLN A 265 -16.74 5.75 -7.02
N ALA A 266 -16.50 6.18 -8.26
CA ALA A 266 -15.68 7.36 -8.52
C ALA A 266 -16.29 8.63 -7.91
N ALA A 267 -17.63 8.77 -7.96
CA ALA A 267 -18.36 9.89 -7.41
C ALA A 267 -18.28 9.97 -5.88
N CYS A 268 -18.56 8.86 -5.16
CA CYS A 268 -18.43 8.84 -3.70
C CYS A 268 -16.98 9.16 -3.25
N ARG A 269 -15.97 8.68 -3.98
CA ARG A 269 -14.57 8.89 -3.60
C ARG A 269 -14.01 10.25 -4.02
N GLY A 270 -14.70 10.96 -4.91
CA GLY A 270 -14.32 12.30 -5.35
C GLY A 270 -13.35 12.31 -6.53
N HIS A 271 -13.33 11.25 -7.33
CA HIS A 271 -12.43 11.09 -8.47
C HIS A 271 -13.04 11.68 -9.75
N LEU A 272 -13.12 13.01 -9.82
CA LEU A 272 -13.74 13.73 -10.94
C LEU A 272 -13.14 13.37 -12.31
N GLN A 273 -11.81 13.19 -12.37
CA GLN A 273 -11.14 12.88 -13.63
C GLN A 273 -11.53 11.50 -14.18
N VAL A 274 -11.76 10.52 -13.29
CA VAL A 274 -12.27 9.21 -13.67
C VAL A 274 -13.69 9.32 -14.23
N LEU A 275 -14.56 10.10 -13.59
CA LEU A 275 -15.93 10.33 -14.07
C LEU A 275 -15.95 10.97 -15.46
N LYS A 276 -15.19 12.04 -15.66
CA LYS A 276 -15.08 12.73 -16.95
C LYS A 276 -14.59 11.78 -18.05
N TRP A 277 -13.55 11.01 -17.77
CA TRP A 277 -13.01 10.06 -18.73
C TRP A 277 -13.98 8.92 -19.04
N ALA A 278 -14.65 8.36 -18.02
CA ALA A 278 -15.60 7.27 -18.21
C ALA A 278 -16.82 7.71 -19.05
N ARG A 279 -17.24 8.97 -18.91
CA ARG A 279 -18.31 9.60 -19.68
C ARG A 279 -17.91 9.99 -21.10
N SER A 280 -16.62 10.16 -21.37
CA SER A 280 -16.10 10.50 -22.70
C SER A 280 -15.79 9.28 -23.58
N GLN A 281 -16.02 8.06 -23.11
CA GLN A 281 -15.81 6.85 -23.92
C GLN A 281 -16.98 6.59 -24.89
N ASP A 282 -16.76 5.72 -25.87
CA ASP A 282 -17.78 5.28 -26.82
C ASP A 282 -17.88 3.73 -26.86
N PRO A 283 -19.00 3.12 -26.42
CA PRO A 283 -20.10 3.75 -25.71
C PRO A 283 -19.65 4.24 -24.32
N PRO A 284 -20.28 5.29 -23.77
CA PRO A 284 -19.90 5.83 -22.48
C PRO A 284 -20.23 4.84 -21.35
N CYS A 285 -19.51 4.94 -20.22
CA CYS A 285 -19.83 4.11 -19.06
C CYS A 285 -21.25 4.40 -18.60
N PRO A 286 -22.14 3.38 -18.51
CA PRO A 286 -23.48 3.58 -17.95
C PRO A 286 -23.36 4.26 -16.59
N TRP A 287 -24.28 5.15 -16.29
CA TRP A 287 -24.35 5.80 -14.99
C TRP A 287 -25.80 6.13 -14.66
N ILE A 288 -26.11 6.12 -13.37
CA ILE A 288 -27.38 6.59 -12.87
C ILE A 288 -27.07 7.93 -12.21
N LYS A 289 -27.50 9.03 -12.82
CA LYS A 289 -27.14 10.39 -12.40
C LYS A 289 -27.55 10.64 -10.95
N SER A 290 -28.75 10.20 -10.55
CA SER A 290 -29.24 10.31 -9.16
C SER A 290 -28.36 9.57 -8.17
N ASP A 291 -27.91 8.36 -8.50
CA ASP A 291 -27.07 7.54 -7.63
C ASP A 291 -25.70 8.19 -7.47
N CYS A 292 -25.06 8.58 -8.58
CA CYS A 292 -23.76 9.25 -8.56
C CYS A 292 -23.82 10.57 -7.78
N ARG A 293 -24.91 11.33 -7.93
CA ARG A 293 -25.16 12.58 -7.20
C ARG A 293 -25.34 12.32 -5.70
N TRP A 294 -26.15 11.32 -5.34
CA TRP A 294 -26.39 10.94 -3.94
C TRP A 294 -25.09 10.46 -3.27
N ASP A 295 -24.34 9.58 -3.92
CA ASP A 295 -23.05 9.06 -3.46
C ASP A 295 -22.04 10.18 -3.22
N ALA A 296 -21.90 11.09 -4.19
CA ALA A 296 -21.04 12.26 -4.04
C ALA A 296 -21.48 13.14 -2.86
N SER A 297 -22.78 13.39 -2.70
CA SER A 297 -23.32 14.20 -1.61
C SER A 297 -23.11 13.54 -0.24
N HIS A 298 -23.41 12.24 -0.12
CA HIS A 298 -23.28 11.47 1.12
C HIS A 298 -21.81 11.37 1.57
N CYS A 299 -20.89 11.27 0.61
CA CYS A 299 -19.45 11.23 0.86
C CYS A 299 -18.80 12.64 0.93
N GLY A 300 -19.59 13.72 0.93
CA GLY A 300 -19.14 15.11 1.10
C GLY A 300 -18.39 15.72 -0.09
N LYS A 301 -18.52 15.14 -1.29
CA LYS A 301 -17.80 15.52 -2.52
C LYS A 301 -18.56 16.57 -3.33
N GLN A 302 -18.73 17.77 -2.76
CA GLN A 302 -19.54 18.86 -3.35
C GLN A 302 -19.11 19.26 -4.77
N HIS A 303 -17.81 19.26 -5.07
CA HIS A 303 -17.30 19.57 -6.40
C HIS A 303 -17.75 18.55 -7.47
N ILE A 304 -17.99 17.29 -7.09
CA ILE A 304 -18.57 16.28 -7.98
C ILE A 304 -20.05 16.55 -8.19
N VAL A 305 -20.81 16.84 -7.12
CA VAL A 305 -22.25 17.17 -7.21
C VAL A 305 -22.47 18.33 -8.18
N GLN A 306 -21.71 19.41 -8.04
CA GLN A 306 -21.77 20.57 -8.94
C GLN A 306 -21.50 20.20 -10.40
N TRP A 307 -20.53 19.31 -10.65
CA TRP A 307 -20.22 18.85 -11.99
C TRP A 307 -21.32 17.95 -12.57
N ILE A 308 -21.91 17.06 -11.75
CA ILE A 308 -23.02 16.19 -12.13
C ILE A 308 -24.26 17.02 -12.47
N ASP A 309 -24.55 18.06 -11.69
CA ASP A 309 -25.71 18.94 -11.90
C ASP A 309 -25.63 19.75 -13.21
N GLN A 310 -24.43 19.89 -13.79
CA GLN A 310 -24.21 20.51 -15.10
C GLN A 310 -24.38 19.55 -16.28
N GLN A 311 -24.49 18.25 -16.04
CA GLN A 311 -24.69 17.26 -17.12
C GLN A 311 -26.18 17.17 -17.48
N GLU A 312 -26.49 16.95 -18.75
CA GLU A 312 -27.88 16.74 -19.20
C GLU A 312 -28.44 15.42 -18.64
N ASP A 313 -29.76 15.39 -18.39
CA ASP A 313 -30.45 14.17 -17.99
C ASP A 313 -30.59 13.25 -19.20
N GLU A 314 -29.63 12.35 -19.39
CA GLU A 314 -29.70 11.29 -20.41
C GLU A 314 -30.86 10.31 -20.17
N SER A 315 -31.61 10.42 -19.06
CA SER A 315 -32.79 9.58 -18.75
C SER A 315 -33.97 9.77 -19.70
N ASP A 316 -33.96 10.81 -20.55
CA ASP A 316 -35.03 11.09 -21.52
C ASP A 316 -34.67 10.72 -22.98
N VAL A 317 -33.48 10.16 -23.24
CA VAL A 317 -33.05 9.76 -24.59
C VAL A 317 -33.28 8.26 -24.80
N GLU A 318 -34.48 7.95 -25.30
CA GLU A 318 -34.86 6.72 -26.01
C GLU A 318 -34.82 5.36 -25.29
N TYR A 319 -35.92 5.05 -24.60
CA TYR A 319 -36.59 3.74 -24.70
C TYR A 319 -37.72 3.85 -25.75
N ARG A 320 -37.42 4.38 -26.95
CA ARG A 320 -38.43 4.72 -27.97
C ARG A 320 -38.33 3.95 -29.29
N GLU A 321 -37.55 2.87 -29.35
CA GLU A 321 -37.55 1.95 -30.48
C GLU A 321 -37.40 0.50 -29.99
N TYR A 322 -38.42 -0.06 -29.35
CA TYR A 322 -38.74 -1.51 -29.33
C TYR A 322 -40.17 -1.68 -28.78
N SER A 323 -41.14 -1.05 -29.43
CA SER A 323 -42.55 -1.39 -29.23
C SER A 323 -43.33 -1.15 -30.51
N ASP A 324 -42.94 -1.87 -31.55
CA ASP A 324 -43.89 -2.32 -32.57
C ASP A 324 -43.74 -3.83 -32.70
N SER A 325 -44.88 -4.53 -32.72
CA SER A 325 -45.07 -6.00 -32.73
C SER A 325 -44.61 -6.77 -31.48
N ASP A 326 -45.48 -6.94 -30.48
CA ASP A 326 -46.52 -7.96 -30.56
C ASP A 326 -47.39 -7.97 -29.29
N SER A 327 -48.69 -7.97 -29.55
CA SER A 327 -49.75 -8.33 -28.62
C SER A 327 -49.59 -9.77 -28.14
N ASP A 328 -49.55 -10.02 -26.84
CA ASP A 328 -50.66 -10.71 -26.17
C ASP A 328 -50.54 -10.72 -24.64
N ARG A 329 -51.72 -10.90 -24.04
CA ARG A 329 -52.14 -11.15 -22.66
C ARG A 329 -51.27 -12.25 -21.96
N SER A 330 -51.25 -12.43 -20.64
CA SER A 330 -52.09 -11.99 -19.54
C SER A 330 -51.26 -11.94 -18.25
N TYR A 331 -51.72 -11.10 -17.32
CA TYR A 331 -51.47 -11.21 -15.89
C TYR A 331 -51.60 -12.68 -15.43
N ASP A 332 -50.59 -13.20 -14.74
CA ASP A 332 -50.84 -14.13 -13.66
C ASP A 332 -49.87 -13.96 -12.49
N SER A 333 -50.50 -14.05 -11.33
CA SER A 333 -50.09 -13.80 -9.97
C SER A 333 -49.15 -14.87 -9.41
N TYR A 334 -48.23 -14.44 -8.54
CA TYR A 334 -47.60 -15.16 -7.40
C TYR A 334 -47.51 -16.69 -7.44
N GLY A 335 -46.27 -17.20 -7.33
CA GLY A 335 -46.01 -18.57 -6.92
C GLY A 335 -44.55 -18.78 -6.56
N ASP A 336 -44.33 -19.17 -5.32
CA ASP A 336 -43.08 -19.52 -4.66
C ASP A 336 -42.16 -20.46 -5.48
N GLU A 337 -40.85 -20.39 -5.27
CA GLU A 337 -40.14 -21.37 -4.42
C GLU A 337 -38.62 -21.21 -4.53
N TYR A 338 -38.00 -21.20 -3.35
CA TYR A 338 -36.60 -21.50 -3.13
C TYR A 338 -36.24 -22.86 -3.72
N PHE A 339 -35.11 -22.97 -4.41
CA PHE A 339 -34.08 -24.01 -4.17
C PHE A 339 -32.74 -23.61 -4.81
#